data_AF-A0A2W6TXC0-F1
#
_entry.id   AF-A0A2W6TXC0-F1
#
_cell.length_a   1.000
_cell.length_b   1.000
_cell.length_c   1.000
_cell.angle_alpha   90.00
_cell.angle_beta   90.00
_cell.angle_gamma   90.00
#
_symmetry.space_group_name_H-M   'P 1'
#
loop_
_entity.id
_entity.type
_entity.pdbx_description
1 polymer ?
#
loop_
_entity_poly.entity_id
_entity_poly.type
_entity_poly.pdbx_seq_one_letter_code
_entity_poly.pdbx_strand_id
1 'polypeptide(L)'
;MILDLLFPNRCIHCNRIIDGNLLVCNLCFEQIHFTHFNYFENNHLKERCKLLFPIVNAFALMQFEKENLSRKIVHELKYKSREKIGKILADWTS
;
A
#
# COMPACT_ATOMS: atom_id res chain seq x y z
N MET A 1 -5.56 21.82 -12.18
CA MET A 1 -5.01 22.59 -13.34
C MET A 1 -5.53 22.00 -14.64
N ILE A 2 -5.43 22.70 -15.78
CA ILE A 2 -5.93 22.18 -17.08
C ILE A 2 -5.28 20.85 -17.49
N LEU A 3 -4.06 20.59 -17.00
CA LEU A 3 -3.35 19.33 -17.21
C LEU A 3 -4.07 18.12 -16.59
N ASP A 4 -4.76 18.28 -15.46
CA ASP A 4 -5.52 17.20 -14.83
C ASP A 4 -6.75 16.81 -15.66
N LEU A 5 -7.25 17.72 -16.50
CA LEU A 5 -8.32 17.46 -17.45
C LEU A 5 -7.84 16.60 -18.63
N LEU A 6 -6.62 16.86 -19.11
CA LEU A 6 -6.03 16.17 -20.26
C LEU A 6 -5.34 14.85 -19.86
N PHE A 7 -4.78 14.80 -18.66
CA PHE A 7 -4.04 13.66 -18.10
C PHE A 7 -4.58 13.32 -16.71
N PRO A 8 -5.84 12.88 -16.61
CA PRO A 8 -6.43 12.55 -15.32
C PRO A 8 -5.66 11.41 -14.66
N ASN A 9 -5.48 11.51 -13.35
CA ASN A 9 -4.95 10.41 -12.56
C ASN A 9 -5.92 9.22 -12.59
N ARG A 10 -5.38 8.00 -12.62
CA ARG A 10 -6.16 6.78 -12.77
C ARG A 10 -5.78 5.75 -11.72
N CYS A 11 -6.79 5.05 -11.23
CA CYS A 11 -6.61 3.91 -10.34
C CYS A 11 -5.68 2.88 -10.98
N ILE A 12 -4.61 2.52 -10.29
CA ILE A 12 -3.61 1.55 -10.79
C ILE A 12 -4.18 0.13 -11.00
N HIS A 13 -5.37 -0.14 -10.46
CA HIS A 13 -6.02 -1.45 -10.59
C HIS A 13 -7.05 -1.48 -11.73
N CYS A 14 -8.05 -0.60 -11.68
CA CYS A 14 -9.23 -0.62 -12.56
C CYS A 14 -9.28 0.51 -13.59
N ASN A 15 -8.27 1.39 -13.62
CA ASN A 15 -8.11 2.47 -14.59
C ASN A 15 -9.19 3.58 -14.58
N ARG A 16 -10.07 3.58 -13.56
CA ARG A 16 -11.05 4.65 -13.32
C ARG A 16 -10.33 5.96 -12.98
N ILE A 17 -10.87 7.08 -13.45
CA ILE A 17 -10.40 8.42 -13.09
C ILE A 17 -10.60 8.63 -11.58
N ILE A 18 -9.56 9.11 -10.91
CA ILE A 18 -9.53 9.39 -9.47
C ILE A 18 -8.86 10.74 -9.22
N ASP A 19 -9.03 11.26 -8.01
CA ASP A 19 -8.32 12.46 -7.58
C ASP A 19 -6.79 12.28 -7.72
N GLY A 20 -6.09 13.37 -8.01
CA GLY A 20 -4.64 13.36 -8.18
C GLY A 20 -3.91 12.79 -6.97
N ASN A 21 -4.46 12.89 -5.76
CA ASN A 21 -3.85 12.42 -4.51
C ASN A 21 -4.13 10.96 -4.18
N LEU A 22 -5.05 10.31 -4.88
CA LEU A 22 -5.39 8.91 -4.67
C LEU A 22 -4.52 7.99 -5.54
N LEU A 23 -4.18 6.83 -5.00
CA LEU A 23 -3.51 5.77 -5.76
C LEU A 23 -4.51 4.80 -6.40
N VAL A 24 -5.60 4.55 -5.69
CA VAL A 24 -6.65 3.60 -6.03
C VAL A 24 -8.00 4.25 -5.78
N CYS A 25 -9.04 3.82 -6.49
CA CYS A 25 -10.41 4.23 -6.16
C CYS A 25 -10.91 3.49 -4.91
N ASN A 26 -11.96 4.02 -4.26
CA ASN A 26 -12.52 3.44 -3.03
C ASN A 26 -12.87 1.95 -3.15
N LEU A 27 -13.44 1.53 -4.29
CA LEU A 27 -13.78 0.12 -4.54
C LEU A 27 -12.55 -0.79 -4.60
N CYS A 28 -11.43 -0.29 -5.12
CA CYS A 28 -10.18 -1.04 -5.15
C CYS A 28 -9.45 -0.96 -3.82
N PHE A 29 -9.61 0.14 -3.07
CA PHE A 29 -9.04 0.28 -1.74
C PHE A 29 -9.54 -0.81 -0.79
N GLU A 30 -10.83 -1.15 -0.84
CA GLU A 30 -11.42 -2.25 -0.06
C GLU A 30 -10.87 -3.64 -0.41
N GLN A 31 -10.24 -3.80 -1.57
CA GLN A 31 -9.61 -5.06 -1.99
C GLN A 31 -8.19 -5.21 -1.43
N ILE A 32 -7.66 -4.18 -0.79
CA ILE A 32 -6.35 -4.24 -0.14
C ILE A 32 -6.53 -4.99 1.18
N HIS A 33 -5.85 -6.12 1.31
CA HIS A 33 -5.80 -6.86 2.55
C HIS A 33 -4.80 -6.19 3.52
N PHE A 34 -5.27 -5.16 4.22
CA PHE A 34 -4.51 -4.52 5.28
C PHE A 34 -4.33 -5.49 6.45
N THR A 35 -3.13 -5.49 7.02
CA THR A 35 -2.82 -6.25 8.22
C THR A 35 -3.13 -5.37 9.43
N HIS A 36 -4.12 -5.75 10.22
CA HIS A 36 -4.55 -5.02 11.42
C HIS A 36 -3.65 -5.28 12.63
N PHE A 37 -2.34 -5.36 12.42
CA PHE A 37 -1.39 -5.58 13.52
C PHE A 37 -1.16 -4.28 14.28
N ASN A 38 -1.33 -4.34 15.60
CA ASN A 38 -0.88 -3.25 16.46
C ASN A 38 0.65 -3.29 16.58
N TYR A 39 1.29 -2.13 16.44
CA TYR A 39 2.75 -1.97 16.47
C TYR A 39 3.36 -2.38 17.82
N PHE A 40 2.64 -2.12 18.93
CA PHE A 40 3.15 -2.36 20.29
C PHE A 40 2.78 -3.73 20.86
N GLU A 41 1.93 -4.50 20.16
CA GLU A 41 1.45 -5.79 20.64
C GLU A 41 2.27 -6.95 20.08
N ASN A 42 2.17 -8.12 20.74
CA ASN A 42 2.68 -9.36 20.19
C ASN A 42 1.76 -9.86 19.07
N ASN A 43 2.09 -9.48 17.84
CA ASN A 43 1.44 -9.97 16.63
C ASN A 43 2.18 -11.19 16.04
N HIS A 44 1.49 -11.93 15.17
CA HIS A 44 2.04 -13.12 14.52
C HIS A 44 3.33 -12.84 13.73
N LEU A 45 3.49 -11.62 13.18
CA LEU A 45 4.71 -11.22 12.51
C LEU A 45 5.89 -11.11 13.50
N LYS A 46 5.68 -10.47 14.66
CA LYS A 46 6.68 -10.36 15.74
C LYS A 46 7.09 -11.74 16.25
N GLU A 47 6.11 -12.63 16.46
CA GLU A 47 6.35 -14.00 16.89
C GLU A 47 7.20 -14.80 15.90
N ARG A 48 7.03 -14.56 14.59
CA ARG A 48 7.86 -15.20 13.56
C ARG A 48 9.24 -14.57 13.45
N CYS A 49 9.33 -13.24 13.49
CA CYS A 49 10.59 -12.52 13.34
C CYS A 49 11.54 -12.72 14.52
N LYS A 50 11.04 -12.80 15.76
CA LYS A 50 11.88 -13.04 16.95
C LYS A 50 12.65 -14.37 16.91
N LEU A 51 12.15 -15.35 16.16
CA LEU A 51 12.82 -16.64 15.97
C LEU A 51 14.02 -16.53 15.01
N LEU A 52 14.08 -15.47 14.20
CA LEU A 52 15.10 -15.28 13.17
C LEU A 52 16.16 -14.26 13.62
N PHE A 53 15.78 -13.22 14.35
CA PHE A 53 16.67 -12.15 14.80
C PHE A 53 16.07 -11.38 15.99
N PRO A 54 16.90 -10.71 16.84
CA PRO A 54 16.39 -9.94 17.97
C PRO A 54 15.64 -8.70 17.49
N ILE A 55 14.37 -8.59 17.88
CA ILE A 55 13.50 -7.44 17.58
C ILE A 55 12.70 -7.01 18.80
N VAL A 56 12.36 -5.71 18.85
CA VAL A 56 11.46 -5.17 19.88
C VAL A 56 10.01 -5.15 19.38
N ASN A 57 9.77 -4.64 18.16
CA ASN A 57 8.45 -4.52 17.54
C ASN A 57 8.48 -4.97 16.08
N ALA A 58 7.33 -5.37 15.54
CA ALA A 58 7.15 -5.68 14.13
C ALA A 58 5.77 -5.22 13.67
N PHE A 59 5.69 -4.70 12.45
CA PHE A 59 4.45 -4.25 11.83
C PHE A 59 4.49 -4.52 10.33
N ALA A 60 3.32 -4.83 9.78
CA ALA A 60 3.08 -4.87 8.35
C ALA A 60 1.86 -4.00 8.09
N LEU A 61 1.85 -3.30 6.96
CA LEU A 61 0.71 -2.51 6.52
C LEU A 61 -0.33 -3.40 5.81
N MET A 62 0.13 -4.27 4.91
CA MET A 62 -0.74 -5.11 4.08
C MET A 62 -0.10 -6.43 3.71
N GLN A 63 -0.92 -7.44 3.45
CA GLN A 63 -0.51 -8.75 2.99
C GLN A 63 -0.15 -8.72 1.50
N PHE A 64 1.03 -9.21 1.15
CA PHE A 64 1.43 -9.37 -0.25
C PHE A 64 0.81 -10.63 -0.84
N GLU A 65 0.15 -10.48 -1.99
CA GLU A 65 -0.53 -11.57 -2.69
C GLU A 65 -0.17 -11.58 -4.17
N LYS A 66 0.08 -12.78 -4.71
CA LYS A 66 0.63 -12.95 -6.06
C LYS A 66 -0.25 -12.35 -7.16
N GLU A 67 -1.56 -12.31 -7.03
CA GLU A 67 -2.46 -11.80 -8.08
C GLU A 67 -3.36 -10.66 -7.60
N ASN A 68 -2.95 -9.93 -6.56
CA ASN A 68 -3.75 -8.85 -5.99
C ASN A 68 -3.11 -7.47 -6.16
N LEU A 69 -3.84 -6.45 -5.72
CA LEU A 69 -3.51 -5.04 -5.68
C LEU A 69 -2.27 -4.74 -4.85
N SER A 70 -2.03 -5.47 -3.76
CA SER A 70 -0.80 -5.29 -2.96
C SER A 70 0.47 -5.51 -3.81
N ARG A 71 0.48 -6.50 -4.71
CA ARG A 71 1.58 -6.68 -5.67
C ARG A 71 1.69 -5.51 -6.65
N LYS A 72 0.56 -5.06 -7.22
CA LYS A 72 0.56 -3.92 -8.16
C LYS A 72 1.12 -2.66 -7.49
N ILE A 73 0.67 -2.35 -6.27
CA ILE A 73 1.15 -1.21 -5.47
C ILE A 73 2.67 -1.27 -5.29
N VAL A 74 3.20 -2.41 -4.81
CA VAL A 74 4.65 -2.58 -4.59
C VAL A 74 5.43 -2.50 -5.91
N HIS A 75 4.88 -3.05 -7.00
CA HIS A 75 5.54 -3.01 -8.30
C HIS A 75 5.59 -1.60 -8.90
N GLU A 76 4.49 -0.84 -8.80
CA GLU A 76 4.44 0.56 -9.21
C GLU A 76 5.43 1.42 -8.40
N LEU A 77 5.56 1.16 -7.09
CA LEU A 77 6.53 1.84 -6.23
C LEU A 77 7.98 1.53 -6.63
N LYS A 78 8.32 0.24 -6.76
CA LYS A 78 9.71 -0.21 -6.94
C LYS A 78 10.25 -0.01 -8.35
N TYR A 79 9.42 -0.16 -9.38
CA TYR A 79 9.91 -0.32 -10.76
C TYR A 79 9.44 0.75 -11.74
N LYS A 80 8.49 1.61 -11.35
CA LYS A 80 7.92 2.64 -12.24
C LYS A 80 8.21 4.07 -11.80
N SER A 81 9.17 4.27 -10.90
CA SER A 81 9.60 5.58 -10.40
C SER A 81 8.44 6.46 -9.88
N ARG A 82 7.41 5.84 -9.30
CA ARG A 82 6.24 6.54 -8.75
C ARG A 82 6.42 6.85 -7.27
N GLU A 83 7.30 7.78 -6.95
CA GLU A 83 7.66 8.16 -5.58
C GLU A 83 6.45 8.55 -4.71
N LYS A 84 5.44 9.18 -5.31
CA LYS A 84 4.18 9.54 -4.63
C LYS A 84 3.52 8.35 -3.92
N ILE A 85 3.70 7.14 -4.43
CA ILE A 85 3.17 5.92 -3.79
C ILE A 85 3.78 5.73 -2.41
N GLY A 86 5.06 6.01 -2.22
CA GLY A 86 5.71 5.88 -0.91
C GLY A 86 5.07 6.80 0.14
N LYS A 87 4.75 8.04 -0.25
CA LYS A 87 4.03 8.98 0.62
C LYS A 87 2.62 8.49 0.96
N ILE A 88 1.87 8.03 -0.05
CA ILE A 88 0.52 7.48 0.16
C ILE A 88 0.55 6.27 1.10
N LEU A 89 1.54 5.38 0.96
CA LEU A 89 1.69 4.23 1.85
C LEU A 89 2.00 4.66 3.28
N ALA A 90 2.84 5.67 3.48
CA ALA A 90 3.09 6.23 4.81
C ALA A 90 1.82 6.82 5.42
N ASP A 91 1.01 7.54 4.63
CA ASP A 91 -0.26 8.09 5.09
C ASP A 91 -1.25 6.98 5.50
N TRP A 92 -1.21 5.79 4.88
CA TRP A 92 -2.02 4.64 5.30
C TRP A 92 -1.54 3.96 6.59
N THR A 93 -0.32 4.25 7.06
CA THR A 93 0.20 3.73 8.34
C THR A 93 -0.11 4.62 9.54
N SER A 94 -0.64 5.83 9.30
CA SER A 94 -1.01 6.80 10.33
C SER A 94 -2.37 6.46 10.93
#